data_AF-A0A2T2VS47-F1
#
_entry.id   AF-A0A2T2VS47-F1
#
_cell.length_a   1.000
_cell.length_b   1.000
_cell.length_c   1.000
_cell.angle_alpha   90.00
_cell.angle_beta   90.00
_cell.angle_gamma   90.00
#
_symmetry.space_group_name_H-M   'P 1'
#
loop_
_entity.id
_entity.type
_entity.pdbx_description
1 polymer ?
#
loop_
_entity_poly.entity_id
_entity_poly.type
_entity_poly.pdbx_seq_one_letter_code
_entity_poly.pdbx_strand_id
1 'polypeptide(L)'
;MAGNEDWQDPFSKIWVHEKSKDNFGVLYLGHSNYQVQFGINEYGLALDFAAISKIEGRNSVGKKDLNNDLSITILTKCKTVKEAILFLENHTYQSPYHQMLLFDATGESLVVNQDGIVKREGNFQVTTNFNYCIPEERSTCERYEIINSKLSQNPKISIALFRELLSRTHQEDDNPTQYSYIVDATTSKLHVYSFHNYENEVVLDYKELIEKGYMMKNLKLMFPDNFIEMDYRTHHKDSLKQSYIKRLVNEDAKEIIKDFETTIETKPQIGNYPFLLLDVAFSMINKTLIEENKGKPFYYWYYPDEEYLELKTQNPQLYKALDLLTYLENIPKEDPKQNIGAFEFSGLIYTFLGNKVKAKEYFEKTLEVSPIGIGNYNRSKLVLKYLNSIE
;
A
#
# COMPACT_ATOMS: atom_id res chain seq x y z
N MET A 1 -2.41 9.55 17.76
CA MET A 1 -1.28 9.13 16.90
C MET A 1 -1.09 10.16 15.79
N ALA A 2 0.11 10.36 15.28
CA ALA A 2 0.38 11.28 14.18
C ALA A 2 1.57 10.75 13.34
N GLY A 3 1.58 11.01 12.03
CA GLY A 3 2.61 10.51 11.12
C GLY A 3 2.77 11.37 9.86
N ASN A 4 3.98 11.31 9.28
CA ASN A 4 4.36 11.85 7.97
C ASN A 4 4.63 10.67 7.03
N GLU A 5 3.98 10.63 5.87
CA GLU A 5 4.27 9.66 4.80
C GLU A 5 5.33 10.24 3.86
N ASP A 6 6.56 9.74 3.97
CA ASP A 6 7.73 10.21 3.21
C ASP A 6 8.00 9.25 2.04
N TRP A 7 7.65 9.65 0.82
CA TRP A 7 7.82 8.80 -0.36
C TRP A 7 7.82 9.57 -1.67
N GLN A 8 8.37 8.99 -2.74
CA GLN A 8 8.43 9.60 -4.06
C GLN A 8 7.09 9.65 -4.79
N ASP A 9 6.18 8.69 -4.55
CA ASP A 9 4.91 8.62 -5.27
C ASP A 9 3.91 9.64 -4.72
N PRO A 10 3.56 10.71 -5.47
CA PRO A 10 2.62 11.68 -4.96
C PRO A 10 1.17 11.20 -5.08
N PHE A 11 0.85 10.14 -5.81
CA PHE A 11 -0.54 9.81 -6.16
C PHE A 11 -1.26 8.99 -5.09
N SER A 12 -1.12 9.41 -3.83
CA SER A 12 -1.70 8.78 -2.64
C SER A 12 -3.21 8.59 -2.74
N LYS A 13 -3.68 7.49 -2.16
CA LYS A 13 -5.07 7.05 -2.17
C LYS A 13 -5.63 7.04 -0.76
N ILE A 14 -6.95 7.21 -0.67
CA ILE A 14 -7.75 7.00 0.52
C ILE A 14 -8.91 6.08 0.15
N TRP A 15 -9.15 5.05 0.95
CA TRP A 15 -10.26 4.13 0.70
C TRP A 15 -10.76 3.45 1.96
N VAL A 16 -12.01 3.00 1.91
CA VAL A 16 -12.65 2.21 2.98
C VAL A 16 -12.82 0.78 2.51
N HIS A 17 -12.28 -0.14 3.31
CA HIS A 17 -12.70 -1.53 3.31
C HIS A 17 -13.98 -1.65 4.14
N GLU A 18 -15.08 -2.01 3.49
CA GLU A 18 -16.39 -2.12 4.11
C GLU A 18 -16.42 -3.19 5.20
N LYS A 19 -17.13 -2.92 6.31
CA LYS A 19 -17.37 -3.92 7.34
C LYS A 19 -18.16 -5.11 6.78
N SER A 20 -17.84 -6.31 7.23
CA SER A 20 -18.56 -7.52 6.90
C SER A 20 -18.98 -8.27 8.16
N LYS A 21 -19.65 -9.41 8.01
CA LYS A 21 -20.00 -10.27 9.14
C LYS A 21 -18.76 -10.72 9.91
N ASP A 22 -17.65 -10.94 9.21
CA ASP A 22 -16.46 -11.56 9.75
C ASP A 22 -15.31 -10.57 9.94
N ASN A 23 -15.36 -9.38 9.34
CA ASN A 23 -14.28 -8.39 9.35
C ASN A 23 -14.79 -7.00 9.75
N PHE A 24 -13.98 -6.30 10.56
CA PHE A 24 -14.20 -4.89 10.85
C PHE A 24 -13.95 -4.02 9.62
N GLY A 25 -14.68 -2.91 9.55
CA GLY A 25 -14.44 -1.91 8.53
C GLY A 25 -13.18 -1.09 8.84
N VAL A 26 -12.46 -0.70 7.80
CA VAL A 26 -11.14 -0.05 7.92
C VAL A 26 -11.00 1.08 6.91
N LEU A 27 -10.54 2.25 7.37
CA LEU A 27 -10.11 3.36 6.54
C LEU A 27 -8.59 3.26 6.32
N TYR A 28 -8.16 3.34 5.06
CA TYR A 28 -6.76 3.27 4.67
C TYR A 28 -6.28 4.55 3.99
N LEU A 29 -5.00 4.86 4.19
CA LEU A 29 -4.20 5.74 3.34
C LEU A 29 -3.03 4.95 2.77
N GLY A 30 -2.65 5.23 1.53
CA GLY A 30 -1.60 4.49 0.87
C GLY A 30 -1.13 5.06 -0.46
N HIS A 31 -0.27 4.31 -1.13
CA HIS A 31 0.36 4.71 -2.41
C HIS A 31 -0.58 4.53 -3.60
N SER A 32 -0.14 4.94 -4.79
CA SER A 32 -0.95 4.93 -6.00
C SER A 32 -1.34 3.54 -6.50
N ASN A 33 -0.58 2.52 -6.09
CA ASN A 33 -0.84 1.10 -6.34
C ASN A 33 -1.72 0.42 -5.26
N TYR A 34 -2.25 1.21 -4.32
CA TYR A 34 -3.05 0.77 -3.16
C TYR A 34 -2.29 -0.06 -2.11
N GLN A 35 -0.97 0.06 -2.06
CA GLN A 35 -0.19 -0.40 -0.92
C GLN A 35 -0.56 0.44 0.31
N VAL A 36 -1.09 -0.20 1.35
CA VAL A 36 -1.43 0.47 2.62
C VAL A 36 -0.16 0.96 3.29
N GLN A 37 -0.20 2.20 3.75
CA GLN A 37 0.83 2.80 4.61
C GLN A 37 0.26 3.14 5.99
N PHE A 38 -1.01 3.55 6.05
CA PHE A 38 -1.74 3.78 7.29
C PHE A 38 -3.12 3.13 7.23
N GLY A 39 -3.59 2.60 8.37
CA GLY A 39 -4.95 2.09 8.49
C GLY A 39 -5.53 2.36 9.88
N ILE A 40 -6.84 2.62 9.94
CA ILE A 40 -7.60 2.75 11.20
C ILE A 40 -8.97 2.08 11.07
N ASN A 41 -9.33 1.25 12.05
CA ASN A 41 -10.62 0.55 12.03
C ASN A 41 -11.71 1.27 12.82
N GLU A 42 -12.94 0.75 12.74
CA GLU A 42 -14.12 1.31 13.41
C GLU A 42 -14.03 1.38 14.95
N TYR A 43 -13.05 0.72 15.57
CA TYR A 43 -12.79 0.76 17.01
C TYR A 43 -11.67 1.75 17.39
N GLY A 44 -11.01 2.37 16.41
CA GLY A 44 -9.91 3.29 16.63
C GLY A 44 -8.55 2.60 16.86
N LEU A 45 -8.42 1.31 16.52
CA LEU A 45 -7.11 0.67 16.36
C LEU A 45 -6.51 1.15 15.04
N ALA A 46 -5.32 1.74 15.13
CA ALA A 46 -4.59 2.29 14.00
C ALA A 46 -3.19 1.68 13.90
N LEU A 47 -2.66 1.67 12.68
CA LEU A 47 -1.27 1.32 12.40
C LEU A 47 -0.64 2.25 11.37
N ASP A 48 0.68 2.31 11.42
CA ASP A 48 1.56 2.97 10.45
C ASP A 48 2.88 2.20 10.34
N PHE A 49 3.58 2.34 9.23
CA PHE A 49 4.87 1.72 8.96
C PHE A 49 5.99 2.75 8.88
N ALA A 50 7.16 2.35 9.38
CA ALA A 50 8.41 3.05 9.08
C ALA A 50 9.36 2.08 8.38
N ALA A 51 9.85 2.46 7.19
CA ALA A 51 10.90 1.71 6.52
C ALA A 51 12.17 1.72 7.36
N ILE A 52 12.86 0.59 7.46
CA ILE A 52 14.12 0.42 8.18
C ILE A 52 15.14 -0.29 7.29
N SER A 53 16.42 -0.17 7.63
CA SER A 53 17.46 -1.03 7.06
C SER A 53 17.09 -2.50 7.26
N LYS A 54 17.43 -3.34 6.27
CA LYS A 54 17.16 -4.78 6.33
C LYS A 54 17.67 -5.38 7.65
N ILE A 55 16.81 -6.06 8.38
CA ILE A 55 17.15 -6.81 9.59
C ILE A 55 17.14 -8.32 9.34
N GLU A 56 17.94 -9.07 10.10
CA GLU A 56 17.98 -10.54 10.02
C GLU A 56 16.80 -11.22 10.73
N GLY A 57 16.19 -10.52 11.69
CA GLY A 57 15.05 -11.00 12.45
C GLY A 57 15.42 -11.98 13.56
N ARG A 58 15.29 -11.55 14.82
CA ARG A 58 15.59 -12.36 16.02
C ARG A 58 14.36 -12.92 16.72
N ASN A 59 13.15 -12.53 16.30
CA ASN A 59 11.87 -12.78 16.98
C ASN A 59 10.89 -13.63 16.14
N SER A 60 11.41 -14.66 15.47
CA SER A 60 10.61 -15.61 14.66
C SER A 60 10.52 -17.01 15.26
N VAL A 61 11.34 -17.34 16.28
CA VAL A 61 11.42 -18.69 16.86
C VAL A 61 10.08 -19.09 17.48
N GLY A 62 9.52 -20.21 17.01
CA GLY A 62 8.26 -20.77 17.53
C GLY A 62 6.99 -20.08 17.02
N LYS A 63 7.11 -19.04 16.19
CA LYS A 63 5.98 -18.36 15.56
C LYS A 63 5.55 -19.06 14.28
N LYS A 64 4.27 -18.91 13.93
CA LYS A 64 3.69 -19.47 12.72
C LYS A 64 3.68 -18.44 11.61
N ASP A 65 3.94 -18.88 10.39
CA ASP A 65 3.67 -18.03 9.23
C ASP A 65 2.17 -17.85 9.07
N LEU A 66 1.76 -16.64 8.71
CA LEU A 66 0.37 -16.31 8.41
C LEU A 66 0.18 -16.36 6.90
N ASN A 67 -0.86 -17.06 6.45
CA ASN A 67 -1.22 -17.15 5.03
C ASN A 67 -1.81 -15.84 4.48
N ASN A 68 -2.15 -14.90 5.38
CA ASN A 68 -2.71 -13.59 5.08
C ASN A 68 -1.74 -12.49 5.52
N ASP A 69 -1.97 -11.26 5.08
CA ASP A 69 -1.22 -10.10 5.58
C ASP A 69 -1.51 -9.86 7.08
N LEU A 70 -0.46 -9.81 7.89
CA LEU A 70 -0.54 -9.66 9.34
C LEU A 70 -1.18 -8.32 9.74
N SER A 71 -0.85 -7.24 9.03
CA SER A 71 -1.35 -5.90 9.36
C SER A 71 -2.83 -5.75 9.04
N ILE A 72 -3.27 -6.29 7.89
CA ILE A 72 -4.70 -6.32 7.52
C ILE A 72 -5.48 -7.22 8.47
N THR A 73 -4.92 -8.37 8.85
CA THR A 73 -5.56 -9.27 9.81
C THR A 73 -5.76 -8.57 11.15
N ILE A 74 -4.75 -7.85 11.64
CA ILE A 74 -4.87 -7.08 12.88
C ILE A 74 -5.98 -6.01 12.76
N LEU A 75 -5.99 -5.20 11.70
CA LEU A 75 -7.00 -4.15 11.54
C LEU A 75 -8.42 -4.69 11.39
N THR A 76 -8.59 -5.84 10.74
CA THR A 76 -9.91 -6.42 10.46
C THR A 76 -10.44 -7.34 11.56
N LYS A 77 -9.59 -7.78 12.51
CA LYS A 77 -9.96 -8.74 13.56
C LYS A 77 -9.76 -8.23 14.99
N CYS A 78 -8.96 -7.20 15.22
CA CYS A 78 -8.65 -6.69 16.55
C CYS A 78 -9.28 -5.31 16.79
N LYS A 79 -9.76 -5.07 18.01
CA LYS A 79 -10.29 -3.78 18.46
C LYS A 79 -9.24 -2.95 19.19
N THR A 80 -8.23 -3.60 19.76
CA THR A 80 -7.25 -3.00 20.66
C THR A 80 -5.84 -3.54 20.39
N VAL A 81 -4.83 -2.80 20.85
CA VAL A 81 -3.42 -3.22 20.88
C VAL A 81 -3.25 -4.50 21.71
N LYS A 82 -4.03 -4.67 22.79
CA LYS A 82 -4.00 -5.89 23.62
C LYS A 82 -4.43 -7.13 22.84
N GLU A 83 -5.48 -7.02 22.02
CA GLU A 83 -5.89 -8.11 21.12
C GLU A 83 -4.84 -8.35 20.02
N ALA A 84 -4.29 -7.28 19.43
CA ALA A 84 -3.28 -7.38 18.39
C ALA A 84 -2.00 -8.08 18.88
N ILE A 85 -1.58 -7.86 20.13
CA ILE A 85 -0.42 -8.54 20.74
C ILE A 85 -0.57 -10.07 20.65
N LEU A 86 -1.77 -10.62 20.86
CA LEU A 86 -2.00 -12.06 20.79
C LEU A 86 -1.69 -12.62 19.39
N PHE A 87 -1.98 -11.86 18.34
CA PHE A 87 -1.60 -12.24 16.97
C PHE A 87 -0.08 -12.12 16.77
N LEU A 88 0.53 -11.02 17.21
CA LEU A 88 1.96 -10.73 17.04
C LEU A 88 2.87 -11.71 17.80
N GLU A 89 2.40 -12.24 18.94
CA GLU A 89 3.13 -13.24 19.73
C GLU A 89 3.09 -14.63 19.06
N ASN A 90 2.04 -14.93 18.30
CA ASN A 90 1.85 -16.25 17.68
C ASN A 90 2.28 -16.31 16.20
N HIS A 91 2.47 -15.17 15.53
CA HIS A 91 2.74 -15.12 14.09
C HIS A 91 4.02 -14.36 13.72
N THR A 92 4.71 -14.87 12.71
CA THR A 92 5.92 -14.25 12.15
C THR A 92 5.61 -12.89 11.56
N TYR A 93 6.40 -11.87 11.89
CA TYR A 93 6.33 -10.58 11.21
C TYR A 93 6.94 -10.72 9.80
N GLN A 94 6.17 -10.35 8.77
CA GLN A 94 6.43 -10.78 7.39
C GLN A 94 7.57 -10.04 6.68
N SER A 95 7.97 -8.85 7.14
CA SER A 95 8.94 -8.01 6.43
C SER A 95 10.19 -7.69 7.24
N PRO A 96 11.40 -7.86 6.66
CA PRO A 96 12.65 -7.40 7.25
C PRO A 96 12.98 -5.94 6.95
N TYR A 97 12.12 -5.21 6.20
CA TYR A 97 12.42 -3.86 5.68
C TYR A 97 11.57 -2.75 6.30
N HIS A 98 10.64 -3.08 7.20
CA HIS A 98 9.83 -2.09 7.89
C HIS A 98 9.47 -2.56 9.29
N GLN A 99 9.01 -1.61 10.10
CA GLN A 99 8.41 -1.84 11.40
C GLN A 99 7.03 -1.19 11.47
N MET A 100 6.15 -1.74 12.30
CA MET A 100 4.78 -1.27 12.45
C MET A 100 4.60 -0.61 13.81
N LEU A 101 4.15 0.64 13.83
CA LEU A 101 3.62 1.32 15.01
C LEU A 101 2.13 1.01 15.10
N LEU A 102 1.67 0.47 16.23
CA LEU A 102 0.25 0.32 16.53
C LEU A 102 -0.15 1.24 17.67
N PHE A 103 -1.39 1.72 17.59
CA PHE A 103 -2.02 2.55 18.60
C PHE A 103 -3.52 2.23 18.67
N ASP A 104 -4.14 2.31 19.84
CA ASP A 104 -5.60 2.22 19.95
C ASP A 104 -6.24 3.38 20.73
N ALA A 105 -7.57 3.44 20.71
CA ALA A 105 -8.36 4.45 21.39
C ALA A 105 -8.22 4.46 22.93
N THR A 106 -7.65 3.41 23.54
CA THR A 106 -7.33 3.40 24.97
C THR A 106 -6.03 4.13 25.28
N GLY A 107 -5.28 4.51 24.25
CA GLY A 107 -3.99 5.20 24.37
C GLY A 107 -2.81 4.25 24.51
N GLU A 108 -3.02 2.94 24.36
CA GLU A 108 -1.93 1.95 24.30
C GLU A 108 -1.22 2.03 22.94
N SER A 109 0.08 1.78 22.92
CA SER A 109 0.85 1.68 21.68
C SER A 109 2.02 0.70 21.79
N LEU A 110 2.45 0.19 20.64
CA LEU A 110 3.66 -0.62 20.52
C LEU A 110 4.31 -0.44 19.16
N VAL A 111 5.59 -0.76 19.06
CA VAL A 111 6.31 -0.94 17.79
C VAL A 111 6.69 -2.40 17.65
N VAL A 112 6.52 -2.98 16.47
CA VAL A 112 6.87 -4.38 16.18
C VAL A 112 7.59 -4.50 14.84
N ASN A 113 8.63 -5.34 14.81
CA ASN A 113 9.31 -5.81 13.62
C ASN A 113 9.83 -7.25 13.85
N GLN A 114 10.68 -7.75 12.96
CA GLN A 114 11.25 -9.11 13.11
C GLN A 114 12.23 -9.27 14.27
N ASP A 115 12.71 -8.20 14.91
CA ASP A 115 13.58 -8.26 16.08
C ASP A 115 12.81 -8.27 17.41
N GLY A 116 11.59 -7.75 17.46
CA GLY A 116 10.87 -7.64 18.73
C GLY A 116 9.53 -6.94 18.69
N ILE A 117 8.86 -6.95 19.85
CA ILE A 117 7.70 -6.13 20.16
C ILE A 117 8.10 -5.22 21.32
N VAL A 118 8.05 -3.91 21.12
CA VAL A 118 8.38 -2.91 22.14
C VAL A 118 7.13 -2.08 22.46
N LYS A 119 6.54 -2.35 23.63
CA LYS A 119 5.40 -1.58 24.16
C LYS A 119 5.86 -0.19 24.57
N ARG A 120 4.96 0.80 24.55
CA ARG A 120 5.27 2.12 25.09
C ARG A 120 5.62 2.03 26.56
N GLU A 121 6.72 2.67 26.93
CA GLU A 121 7.06 2.99 28.30
C GLU A 121 6.87 4.50 28.51
N GLY A 122 6.18 4.88 29.59
CA GLY A 122 5.91 6.30 29.89
C GLY A 122 4.75 6.90 29.08
N ASN A 123 4.82 8.22 28.84
CA ASN A 123 3.69 9.02 28.36
C ASN A 123 3.52 9.01 26.83
N PHE A 124 4.58 8.73 26.07
CA PHE A 124 4.56 8.79 24.61
C PHE A 124 5.51 7.74 23.98
N GLN A 125 5.30 7.45 22.70
CA GLN A 125 6.16 6.59 21.88
C GLN A 125 6.38 7.28 20.54
N VAL A 126 7.62 7.28 20.04
CA VAL A 126 7.99 7.89 18.76
C VAL A 126 8.76 6.85 17.97
N THR A 127 8.49 6.73 16.69
CA THR A 127 9.32 5.91 15.80
C THR A 127 9.63 6.66 14.51
N THR A 128 10.76 6.33 13.90
CA THR A 128 11.17 6.82 12.58
C THR A 128 11.84 5.67 11.81
N ASN A 129 12.69 5.96 10.82
CA ASN A 129 13.28 4.99 9.91
C ASN A 129 14.52 4.25 10.44
N PHE A 130 14.59 4.00 11.75
CA PHE A 130 15.62 3.17 12.41
C PHE A 130 14.98 1.94 13.06
N ASN A 131 15.76 0.90 13.39
CA ASN A 131 15.23 -0.27 14.09
C ASN A 131 14.89 0.07 15.55
N TYR A 132 13.60 0.19 15.86
CA TYR A 132 13.15 0.61 17.20
C TYR A 132 13.53 -0.37 18.32
N CYS A 133 13.80 -1.63 17.97
CA CYS A 133 14.26 -2.66 18.91
C CYS A 133 15.73 -2.50 19.33
N ILE A 134 16.49 -1.60 18.70
CA ILE A 134 17.89 -1.30 19.02
C ILE A 134 17.95 0.11 19.62
N PRO A 135 18.03 0.27 20.96
CA PRO A 135 17.99 1.57 21.62
C PRO A 135 19.03 2.57 21.12
N GLU A 136 20.21 2.09 20.75
CA GLU A 136 21.34 2.91 20.29
C GLU A 136 21.06 3.60 18.94
N GLU A 137 20.17 3.05 18.11
CA GLU A 137 19.83 3.66 16.83
C GLU A 137 18.86 4.84 16.96
N ARG A 138 18.13 4.94 18.08
CA ARG A 138 17.04 5.92 18.25
C ARG A 138 17.52 7.37 18.13
N SER A 139 18.69 7.67 18.67
CA SER A 139 19.27 9.01 18.71
C SER A 139 19.95 9.45 17.41
N THR A 140 19.96 8.59 16.38
CA THR A 140 20.62 8.90 15.10
C THR A 140 19.73 9.74 14.16
N CYS A 141 18.44 9.87 14.47
CA CYS A 141 17.47 10.59 13.64
C CYS A 141 17.10 11.96 14.23
N GLU A 142 17.37 13.03 13.49
CA GLU A 142 17.01 14.39 13.91
C GLU A 142 15.50 14.58 14.15
N ARG A 143 14.66 13.99 13.29
CA ARG A 143 13.20 14.02 13.44
C ARG A 143 12.76 13.39 14.77
N TYR A 144 13.38 12.27 15.14
CA TYR A 144 13.13 11.61 16.41
C TYR A 144 13.51 12.52 17.58
N GLU A 145 14.71 13.12 17.55
CA GLU A 145 15.19 14.01 18.62
C GLU A 145 14.31 15.26 18.78
N ILE A 146 13.84 15.88 17.69
CA ILE A 146 12.90 17.02 17.74
C ILE A 146 11.62 16.64 18.48
N ILE A 147 11.01 15.51 18.12
CA ILE A 147 9.76 15.04 18.72
C ILE A 147 10.00 14.62 20.17
N ASN A 148 11.03 13.82 20.42
CA ASN A 148 11.36 13.30 21.74
C ASN A 148 11.67 14.42 22.74
N SER A 149 12.45 15.42 22.32
CA SER A 149 12.77 16.61 23.15
C SER A 149 11.52 17.41 23.50
N LYS A 150 10.59 17.60 22.55
CA LYS A 150 9.34 18.33 22.80
C LYS A 150 8.38 17.54 23.70
N LEU A 151 8.19 16.25 23.44
CA LEU A 151 7.23 15.43 24.19
C LEU A 151 7.72 15.05 25.59
N SER A 152 9.04 14.93 25.79
CA SER A 152 9.63 14.68 27.13
C SER A 152 9.37 15.81 28.14
N GLN A 153 9.04 17.01 27.66
CA GLN A 153 8.64 18.14 28.51
C GLN A 153 7.20 18.01 29.04
N ASN A 154 6.51 16.90 28.72
CA ASN A 154 5.11 16.65 29.07
C ASN A 154 4.17 17.82 28.72
N PRO A 155 4.22 18.32 27.46
CA PRO A 155 3.33 19.40 27.05
C PRO A 155 1.88 18.94 27.06
N LYS A 156 0.95 19.89 27.08
CA LYS A 156 -0.47 19.61 26.85
C LYS A 156 -0.65 19.10 25.42
N ILE A 157 -1.12 17.86 25.27
CA ILE A 157 -1.41 17.25 23.98
C ILE A 157 -2.58 17.98 23.31
N SER A 158 -2.41 18.29 22.01
CA SER A 158 -3.42 18.95 21.19
C SER A 158 -3.14 18.70 19.70
N ILE A 159 -4.16 18.89 18.85
CA ILE A 159 -3.99 18.86 17.38
C ILE A 159 -2.94 19.89 16.94
N ALA A 160 -2.96 21.10 17.51
CA ALA A 160 -2.00 22.14 17.17
C ALA A 160 -0.54 21.74 17.46
N LEU A 161 -0.29 21.07 18.59
CA LEU A 161 1.04 20.55 18.93
C LEU A 161 1.50 19.49 17.93
N PHE A 162 0.65 18.52 17.58
CA PHE A 162 1.04 17.49 16.61
C PHE A 162 1.22 18.07 15.21
N ARG A 163 0.40 19.04 14.80
CA ARG A 163 0.59 19.77 13.53
C ARG A 163 1.92 20.51 13.49
N GLU A 164 2.30 21.20 14.57
CA GLU A 164 3.62 21.85 14.70
C GLU A 164 4.74 20.82 14.56
N LEU A 165 4.65 19.69 15.25
CA LEU A 165 5.67 18.64 15.20
C LEU A 165 5.80 18.04 13.79
N LEU A 166 4.69 17.67 13.16
CA LEU A 166 4.66 17.16 11.79
C LEU A 166 5.28 18.15 10.81
N SER A 167 4.93 19.44 10.94
CA SER A 167 5.51 20.53 10.15
C SER A 167 6.99 20.73 10.39
N ARG A 168 7.52 20.44 11.57
CA ARG A 168 8.96 20.52 11.84
C ARG A 168 9.73 19.27 11.39
N THR A 169 9.05 18.17 11.15
CA THR A 169 9.69 16.88 10.82
C THR A 169 9.27 16.32 9.46
N HIS A 170 8.70 17.14 8.58
CA HIS A 170 8.46 16.76 7.20
C HIS A 170 9.79 16.71 6.42
N GLN A 171 9.77 16.06 5.28
CA GLN A 171 10.91 15.91 4.38
C GLN A 171 10.60 16.59 3.05
N GLU A 172 11.56 17.31 2.49
CA GLU A 172 11.50 17.96 1.17
C GLU A 172 12.56 17.41 0.20
N ASP A 173 13.19 16.27 0.55
CA ASP A 173 14.27 15.66 -0.21
C ASP A 173 13.76 14.69 -1.30
N ASP A 174 14.58 13.70 -1.69
CA ASP A 174 14.22 12.68 -2.66
C ASP A 174 13.01 11.83 -2.25
N ASN A 175 12.60 11.81 -0.98
CA ASN A 175 11.38 11.17 -0.49
C ASN A 175 10.52 12.20 0.28
N PRO A 176 9.91 13.17 -0.42
CA PRO A 176 9.21 14.25 0.26
C PRO A 176 7.96 13.73 0.97
N THR A 177 7.58 14.38 2.07
CA THR A 177 6.33 14.08 2.78
C THR A 177 5.12 14.37 1.89
N GLN A 178 4.41 13.32 1.48
CA GLN A 178 3.25 13.42 0.57
C GLN A 178 1.98 13.82 1.29
N TYR A 179 1.80 13.30 2.51
CA TYR A 179 0.71 13.70 3.40
C TYR A 179 1.14 13.53 4.84
N SER A 180 0.45 14.24 5.73
CA SER A 180 0.57 14.08 7.17
C SER A 180 -0.81 13.84 7.76
N TYR A 181 -0.87 13.13 8.87
CA TYR A 181 -2.14 12.88 9.52
C TYR A 181 -2.04 12.90 11.06
N ILE A 182 -3.17 13.19 11.72
CA ILE A 182 -3.34 13.13 13.17
C ILE A 182 -4.64 12.39 13.47
N VAL A 183 -4.52 11.29 14.22
CA VAL A 183 -5.66 10.54 14.77
C VAL A 183 -6.02 11.10 16.13
N ASP A 184 -7.21 11.69 16.24
CA ASP A 184 -7.91 11.94 17.49
C ASP A 184 -8.94 10.84 17.74
N ALA A 185 -8.52 9.82 18.48
CA ALA A 185 -9.37 8.69 18.82
C ALA A 185 -10.49 9.06 19.83
N THR A 186 -10.37 10.19 20.56
CA THR A 186 -11.37 10.62 21.53
C THR A 186 -12.63 11.16 20.87
N THR A 187 -12.48 11.74 19.68
CA THR A 187 -13.56 12.32 18.88
C THR A 187 -13.82 11.58 17.56
N SER A 188 -13.11 10.47 17.34
CA SER A 188 -13.14 9.68 16.10
C SER A 188 -12.76 10.48 14.84
N LYS A 189 -11.85 11.45 14.99
CA LYS A 189 -11.40 12.31 13.89
C LYS A 189 -10.02 11.91 13.37
N LEU A 190 -9.89 12.00 12.04
CA LEU A 190 -8.63 11.93 11.32
C LEU A 190 -8.41 13.27 10.64
N HIS A 191 -7.42 14.01 11.10
CA HIS A 191 -6.98 15.26 10.51
C HIS A 191 -5.91 14.93 9.48
N VAL A 192 -6.04 15.42 8.25
CA VAL A 192 -5.11 15.12 7.15
C VAL A 192 -4.65 16.43 6.50
N TYR A 193 -3.38 16.45 6.11
CA TYR A 193 -2.71 17.55 5.42
C TYR A 193 -2.02 17.00 4.17
N SER A 194 -2.00 17.77 3.08
CA SER A 194 -1.42 17.37 1.80
C SER A 194 -0.11 18.11 1.55
N PHE A 195 0.95 17.38 1.20
CA PHE A 195 2.20 17.92 0.64
C PHE A 195 2.72 19.20 1.33
N HIS A 196 3.19 19.05 2.57
CA HIS A 196 3.73 20.11 3.45
C HIS A 196 2.78 21.29 3.75
N ASN A 197 1.54 21.26 3.26
CA ASN A 197 0.56 22.30 3.49
C ASN A 197 -0.22 22.02 4.79
N TYR A 198 0.28 22.59 5.89
CA TYR A 198 -0.35 22.51 7.21
C TYR A 198 -1.41 23.59 7.46
N GLU A 199 -1.67 24.46 6.48
CA GLU A 199 -2.71 25.49 6.56
C GLU A 199 -4.09 24.93 6.19
N ASN A 200 -4.13 24.03 5.21
CA ASN A 200 -5.38 23.46 4.70
C ASN A 200 -5.57 22.04 5.26
N GLU A 201 -6.38 21.97 6.30
CA GLU A 201 -6.74 20.72 6.96
C GLU A 201 -8.00 20.10 6.36
N VAL A 202 -7.98 18.79 6.18
CA VAL A 202 -9.18 17.97 5.95
C VAL A 202 -9.45 17.16 7.21
N VAL A 203 -10.61 17.36 7.84
CA VAL A 203 -11.03 16.61 9.02
C VAL A 203 -12.08 15.59 8.63
N LEU A 204 -11.79 14.32 8.87
CA LEU A 204 -12.64 13.19 8.56
C LEU A 204 -13.16 12.55 9.84
N ASP A 205 -14.44 12.18 9.87
CA ASP A 205 -14.95 11.24 10.86
C ASP A 205 -14.74 9.82 10.34
N TYR A 206 -13.70 9.13 10.82
CA TYR A 206 -13.34 7.83 10.24
C TYR A 206 -14.41 6.76 10.52
N LYS A 207 -15.15 6.85 11.63
CA LYS A 207 -16.24 5.91 11.92
C LYS A 207 -17.43 6.14 11.00
N GLU A 208 -17.81 7.40 10.78
CA GLU A 208 -18.87 7.73 9.84
C GLU A 208 -18.53 7.31 8.41
N LEU A 209 -17.28 7.51 7.98
CA LEU A 209 -16.81 7.06 6.66
C LEU A 209 -16.87 5.54 6.53
N ILE A 210 -16.41 4.80 7.54
CA ILE A 210 -16.48 3.34 7.56
C ILE A 210 -17.94 2.85 7.55
N GLU A 211 -18.83 3.51 8.31
CA GLU A 211 -20.25 3.16 8.36
C GLU A 211 -20.97 3.38 7.02
N LYS A 212 -20.56 4.41 6.25
CA LYS A 212 -21.07 4.65 4.88
C LYS A 212 -20.68 3.55 3.89
N GLY A 213 -19.72 2.71 4.25
CA GLY A 213 -19.26 1.57 3.44
C GLY A 213 -18.20 1.95 2.42
N TYR A 214 -18.05 1.10 1.40
CA TYR A 214 -16.98 1.20 0.43
C TYR A 214 -16.85 2.60 -0.20
N MET A 215 -15.62 3.12 -0.21
CA MET A 215 -15.25 4.33 -0.91
C MET A 215 -13.79 4.25 -1.35
N MET A 216 -13.45 4.91 -2.46
CA MET A 216 -12.07 4.97 -2.94
C MET A 216 -11.82 6.25 -3.72
N LYS A 217 -10.79 7.02 -3.35
CA LYS A 217 -10.49 8.34 -3.93
C LYS A 217 -8.98 8.59 -4.02
N ASN A 218 -8.60 9.50 -4.92
CA ASN A 218 -7.30 10.15 -4.86
C ASN A 218 -7.31 11.15 -3.69
N LEU A 219 -6.32 11.07 -2.81
CA LEU A 219 -6.26 11.90 -1.61
C LEU A 219 -6.21 13.40 -1.96
N LYS A 220 -5.42 13.77 -2.99
CA LYS A 220 -5.31 15.16 -3.48
C LYS A 220 -6.64 15.86 -3.74
N LEU A 221 -7.64 15.12 -4.21
CA LEU A 221 -8.95 15.68 -4.59
C LEU A 221 -9.77 16.16 -3.38
N MET A 222 -9.30 15.90 -2.16
CA MET A 222 -9.93 16.39 -0.93
C MET A 222 -9.37 17.76 -0.51
N PHE A 223 -8.30 18.22 -1.14
CA PHE A 223 -7.59 19.44 -0.78
C PHE A 223 -7.70 20.49 -1.89
N PRO A 224 -7.65 21.78 -1.55
CA PRO A 224 -7.51 22.84 -2.54
C PRO A 224 -6.22 22.67 -3.34
N ASP A 225 -6.14 23.37 -4.47
CA ASP A 225 -4.95 23.37 -5.30
C ASP A 225 -3.76 24.00 -4.56
N ASN A 226 -2.63 23.32 -4.61
CA ASN A 226 -1.34 23.76 -4.10
C ASN A 226 -0.38 23.75 -5.30
N PHE A 227 0.13 24.93 -5.68
CA PHE A 227 0.96 25.08 -6.87
C PHE A 227 2.22 24.21 -6.81
N ILE A 228 2.89 24.12 -5.65
CA ILE A 228 4.12 23.32 -5.48
C ILE A 228 3.80 21.84 -5.62
N GLU A 229 2.72 21.36 -5.00
CA GLU A 229 2.30 19.96 -5.14
C GLU A 229 1.89 19.63 -6.59
N MET A 230 1.18 20.54 -7.26
CA MET A 230 0.78 20.38 -8.66
C MET A 230 1.99 20.32 -9.58
N ASP A 231 2.97 21.21 -9.38
CA ASP A 231 4.23 21.21 -10.13
C ASP A 231 4.99 19.89 -9.93
N TYR A 232 5.13 19.44 -8.68
CA TYR A 232 5.75 18.15 -8.36
C TYR A 232 5.04 16.98 -9.06
N ARG A 233 3.71 16.90 -8.94
CA ARG A 233 2.90 15.83 -9.56
C ARG A 233 2.98 15.82 -11.07
N THR A 234 2.95 16.98 -11.71
CA THR A 234 2.93 17.08 -13.18
C THR A 234 4.27 16.70 -13.79
N HIS A 235 5.37 16.99 -13.12
CA HIS A 235 6.73 16.61 -13.52
C HIS A 235 7.18 15.22 -13.03
N HIS A 236 6.42 14.58 -12.13
CA HIS A 236 6.75 13.24 -11.65
C HIS A 236 6.65 12.20 -12.79
N LYS A 237 7.59 11.24 -12.82
CA LYS A 237 7.69 10.18 -13.86
C LYS A 237 6.39 9.38 -14.04
N ASP A 238 5.62 9.23 -12.97
CA ASP A 238 4.36 8.46 -12.97
C ASP A 238 3.13 9.28 -13.41
N SER A 239 3.28 10.57 -13.72
CA SER A 239 2.18 11.43 -14.20
C SER A 239 1.48 10.83 -15.43
N LEU A 240 2.28 10.35 -16.40
CA LEU A 240 1.75 9.70 -17.61
C LEU A 240 1.03 8.37 -17.29
N LYS A 241 1.61 7.57 -16.38
CA LYS A 241 0.98 6.33 -15.88
C LYS A 241 -0.41 6.62 -15.31
N GLN A 242 -0.54 7.62 -14.44
CA GLN A 242 -1.81 7.99 -13.84
C GLN A 242 -2.81 8.53 -14.87
N SER A 243 -2.34 9.27 -15.88
CA SER A 243 -3.17 9.71 -17.00
C SER A 243 -3.76 8.53 -17.76
N TYR A 244 -2.96 7.52 -18.10
CA TYR A 244 -3.43 6.31 -18.78
C TYR A 244 -4.39 5.49 -17.93
N ILE A 245 -4.12 5.30 -16.64
CA ILE A 245 -5.05 4.60 -15.73
C ILE A 245 -6.41 5.32 -15.70
N LYS A 246 -6.42 6.65 -15.59
CA LYS A 246 -7.66 7.45 -15.58
C LYS A 246 -8.42 7.33 -16.89
N ARG A 247 -7.73 7.39 -18.03
CA ARG A 247 -8.33 7.29 -19.36
C ARG A 247 -8.89 5.89 -19.63
N LEU A 248 -8.15 4.84 -19.26
CA LEU A 248 -8.55 3.44 -19.49
C LEU A 248 -9.89 3.07 -18.82
N VAL A 249 -10.29 3.78 -17.76
CA VAL A 249 -11.63 3.64 -17.17
C VAL A 249 -12.73 3.88 -18.23
N ASN A 250 -12.58 4.92 -19.05
CA ASN A 250 -13.61 5.41 -19.98
C ASN A 250 -13.30 5.14 -21.45
N GLU A 251 -12.02 4.94 -21.80
CA GLU A 251 -11.54 4.72 -23.16
C GLU A 251 -11.18 3.24 -23.39
N ASP A 252 -11.13 2.82 -24.64
CA ASP A 252 -10.64 1.49 -25.02
C ASP A 252 -9.12 1.42 -24.92
N ALA A 253 -8.59 0.21 -24.64
CA ALA A 253 -7.15 -0.01 -24.56
C ALA A 253 -6.39 0.41 -25.83
N LYS A 254 -7.05 0.30 -27.01
CA LYS A 254 -6.49 0.71 -28.30
C LYS A 254 -6.15 2.20 -28.37
N GLU A 255 -6.95 3.06 -27.74
CA GLU A 255 -6.68 4.51 -27.71
C GLU A 255 -5.49 4.83 -26.80
N ILE A 256 -5.32 4.07 -25.72
CA ILE A 256 -4.14 4.19 -24.84
C ILE A 256 -2.88 3.71 -25.56
N ILE A 257 -2.95 2.57 -26.26
CA ILE A 257 -1.83 2.03 -27.04
C ILE A 257 -1.40 3.02 -28.12
N LYS A 258 -2.34 3.58 -28.89
CA LYS A 258 -2.04 4.55 -29.94
C LYS A 258 -1.36 5.82 -29.41
N ASP A 259 -1.84 6.35 -28.29
CA ASP A 259 -1.24 7.53 -27.65
C ASP A 259 0.14 7.22 -27.08
N PHE A 260 0.32 6.02 -26.53
CA PHE A 260 1.60 5.52 -26.06
C PHE A 260 2.63 5.38 -27.19
N GLU A 261 2.25 4.78 -28.32
CA GLU A 261 3.09 4.72 -29.54
C GLU A 261 3.46 6.11 -30.05
N THR A 262 2.52 7.05 -30.08
CA THR A 262 2.82 8.44 -30.48
C THR A 262 3.78 9.11 -29.49
N THR A 263 3.58 8.86 -28.19
CA THR A 263 4.37 9.45 -27.11
C THR A 263 5.82 8.97 -27.16
N ILE A 264 6.05 7.69 -27.44
CA ILE A 264 7.41 7.11 -27.45
C ILE A 264 8.18 7.48 -28.71
N GLU A 265 7.50 7.67 -29.85
CA GLU A 265 8.08 8.20 -31.08
C GLU A 265 8.56 9.65 -30.89
N THR A 266 7.77 10.46 -30.16
CA THR A 266 8.06 11.89 -29.97
C THR A 266 8.98 12.17 -28.79
N LYS A 267 9.05 11.25 -27.80
CA LYS A 267 9.84 11.40 -26.58
C LYS A 267 10.47 10.05 -26.19
N PRO A 268 11.49 9.57 -26.93
CA PRO A 268 12.13 8.28 -26.68
C PRO A 268 12.80 8.16 -25.29
N GLN A 269 13.00 9.28 -24.60
CA GLN A 269 13.50 9.36 -23.22
C GLN A 269 12.46 9.04 -22.14
N ILE A 270 11.16 8.94 -22.48
CA ILE A 270 10.16 8.41 -21.55
C ILE A 270 10.55 6.96 -21.25
N GLY A 271 10.74 6.64 -19.97
CA GLY A 271 11.44 5.44 -19.49
C GLY A 271 11.03 4.11 -20.12
N ASN A 272 11.89 3.09 -19.92
CA ASN A 272 11.83 1.75 -20.53
C ASN A 272 10.45 1.33 -21.06
N TYR A 273 10.27 1.49 -22.38
CA TYR A 273 9.00 1.45 -23.11
C TYR A 273 7.98 0.42 -22.58
N PRO A 274 8.26 -0.89 -22.49
CA PRO A 274 7.27 -1.88 -22.07
C PRO A 274 6.79 -1.73 -20.62
N PHE A 275 7.58 -1.08 -19.75
CA PHE A 275 7.31 -1.02 -18.32
C PHE A 275 6.12 -0.11 -17.99
N LEU A 276 5.92 0.98 -18.75
CA LEU A 276 4.82 1.91 -18.52
C LEU A 276 3.45 1.24 -18.69
N LEU A 277 3.20 0.58 -19.83
CA LEU A 277 1.92 -0.10 -20.05
C LEU A 277 1.74 -1.31 -19.13
N LEU A 278 2.83 -1.99 -18.77
CA LEU A 278 2.79 -3.10 -17.81
C LEU A 278 2.30 -2.60 -16.43
N ASP A 279 2.85 -1.49 -15.95
CA ASP A 279 2.44 -0.85 -14.70
C ASP A 279 1.00 -0.33 -14.75
N VAL A 280 0.56 0.22 -15.90
CA VAL A 280 -0.84 0.64 -16.10
C VAL A 280 -1.78 -0.57 -16.00
N ALA A 281 -1.45 -1.67 -16.69
CA ALA A 281 -2.24 -2.89 -16.64
C ALA A 281 -2.32 -3.45 -15.21
N PHE A 282 -1.18 -3.55 -14.51
CA PHE A 282 -1.16 -4.02 -13.12
C PHE A 282 -1.95 -3.11 -12.17
N SER A 283 -1.79 -1.79 -12.30
CA SER A 283 -2.55 -0.82 -11.49
C SER A 283 -4.06 -0.94 -11.74
N MET A 284 -4.48 -1.23 -12.98
CA MET A 284 -5.88 -1.46 -13.32
C MET A 284 -6.40 -2.78 -12.71
N ILE A 285 -5.59 -3.85 -12.72
CA ILE A 285 -5.93 -5.11 -12.03
C ILE A 285 -6.14 -4.83 -10.54
N ASN A 286 -5.15 -4.24 -9.86
CA ASN A 286 -5.23 -3.94 -8.43
C ASN A 286 -6.45 -3.09 -8.10
N LYS A 287 -6.64 -1.97 -8.82
CA LYS A 287 -7.80 -1.10 -8.64
C LYS A 287 -9.07 -1.92 -8.72
N THR A 288 -9.30 -2.62 -9.84
CA THR A 288 -10.53 -3.36 -10.11
C THR A 288 -10.86 -4.38 -9.01
N LEU A 289 -9.87 -5.17 -8.59
CA LEU A 289 -10.08 -6.20 -7.58
C LEU A 289 -10.38 -5.61 -6.20
N ILE A 290 -9.76 -4.48 -5.85
CA ILE A 290 -10.07 -3.75 -4.61
C ILE A 290 -11.51 -3.21 -4.66
N GLU A 291 -11.97 -2.67 -5.79
CA GLU A 291 -13.36 -2.19 -5.91
C GLU A 291 -14.38 -3.33 -5.75
N GLU A 292 -14.14 -4.44 -6.43
CA GLU A 292 -15.06 -5.59 -6.39
C GLU A 292 -15.05 -6.31 -5.05
N ASN A 293 -13.93 -6.27 -4.34
CA ASN A 293 -13.80 -6.79 -2.98
C ASN A 293 -14.05 -5.71 -1.92
N LYS A 294 -14.87 -4.70 -2.24
CA LYS A 294 -15.36 -3.67 -1.31
C LYS A 294 -14.26 -2.98 -0.49
N GLY A 295 -13.12 -2.73 -1.10
CA GLY A 295 -11.99 -2.02 -0.51
C GLY A 295 -10.98 -2.90 0.22
N LYS A 296 -11.13 -4.23 0.26
CA LYS A 296 -10.13 -5.14 0.83
C LYS A 296 -8.80 -4.98 0.07
N PRO A 297 -7.69 -4.60 0.72
CA PRO A 297 -6.40 -4.42 0.04
C PRO A 297 -5.93 -5.71 -0.64
N PHE A 298 -5.31 -5.61 -1.82
CA PHE A 298 -4.86 -6.75 -2.60
C PHE A 298 -3.32 -6.79 -2.67
N TYR A 299 -2.69 -7.72 -1.94
CA TYR A 299 -1.23 -7.84 -1.81
C TYR A 299 -0.62 -8.93 -2.69
N TYR A 300 -0.92 -8.89 -3.99
CA TYR A 300 -0.40 -9.87 -4.95
C TYR A 300 1.12 -10.04 -4.90
N TRP A 301 1.85 -8.94 -4.71
CA TRP A 301 3.31 -8.93 -4.72
C TRP A 301 3.96 -9.78 -3.63
N TYR A 302 3.29 -9.92 -2.49
CA TYR A 302 3.87 -10.50 -1.28
C TYR A 302 3.24 -11.86 -0.96
N TYR A 303 1.90 -11.93 -0.92
CA TYR A 303 1.16 -13.09 -0.46
C TYR A 303 -0.18 -13.20 -1.19
N PRO A 304 -0.24 -13.87 -2.36
CA PRO A 304 -1.53 -14.26 -2.92
C PRO A 304 -2.18 -15.27 -1.95
N ASP A 305 -3.07 -14.79 -1.08
CA ASP A 305 -3.88 -15.66 -0.23
C ASP A 305 -4.89 -16.45 -1.09
N GLU A 306 -5.26 -17.65 -0.63
CA GLU A 306 -6.18 -18.52 -1.37
C GLU A 306 -7.57 -17.89 -1.52
N GLU A 307 -8.01 -17.10 -0.54
CA GLU A 307 -9.29 -16.37 -0.56
C GLU A 307 -9.38 -15.41 -1.75
N TYR A 308 -8.28 -14.73 -2.11
CA TYR A 308 -8.23 -13.89 -3.29
C TYR A 308 -8.36 -14.73 -4.56
N LEU A 309 -7.70 -15.88 -4.65
CA LEU A 309 -7.73 -16.71 -5.86
C LEU A 309 -9.13 -17.33 -6.12
N GLU A 310 -9.96 -17.40 -5.09
CA GLU A 310 -11.38 -17.79 -5.20
C GLU A 310 -12.25 -16.71 -5.86
N LEU A 311 -11.83 -15.44 -5.85
CA LEU A 311 -12.59 -14.35 -6.46
C LEU A 311 -12.82 -14.61 -7.96
N LYS A 312 -14.04 -14.40 -8.42
CA LYS A 312 -14.43 -14.50 -9.83
C LYS A 312 -15.21 -13.26 -10.24
N THR A 313 -14.89 -12.74 -11.42
CA THR A 313 -15.49 -11.54 -11.97
C THR A 313 -15.52 -11.56 -13.50
N GLN A 314 -16.33 -10.69 -14.09
CA GLN A 314 -16.37 -10.40 -15.53
C GLN A 314 -16.18 -8.89 -15.77
N ASN A 315 -15.45 -8.20 -14.87
CA ASN A 315 -15.26 -6.76 -14.97
C ASN A 315 -14.62 -6.35 -16.31
N PRO A 316 -15.25 -5.45 -17.10
CA PRO A 316 -14.71 -4.99 -18.37
C PRO A 316 -13.28 -4.42 -18.27
N GLN A 317 -12.90 -3.84 -17.12
CA GLN A 317 -11.58 -3.25 -16.94
C GLN A 317 -10.45 -4.28 -16.96
N LEU A 318 -10.72 -5.53 -16.56
CA LEU A 318 -9.73 -6.61 -16.65
C LEU A 318 -9.45 -7.01 -18.12
N TYR A 319 -10.47 -6.98 -18.98
CA TYR A 319 -10.28 -7.22 -20.41
C TYR A 319 -9.45 -6.11 -21.07
N LYS A 320 -9.69 -4.85 -20.68
CA LYS A 320 -8.86 -3.73 -21.14
C LYS A 320 -7.41 -3.85 -20.69
N ALA A 321 -7.16 -4.27 -19.45
CA ALA A 321 -5.81 -4.57 -18.99
C ALA A 321 -5.18 -5.71 -19.80
N LEU A 322 -5.94 -6.78 -20.07
CA LEU A 322 -5.50 -7.91 -20.90
C LEU A 322 -5.16 -7.49 -22.34
N ASP A 323 -5.88 -6.54 -22.93
CA ASP A 323 -5.56 -5.98 -24.25
C ASP A 323 -4.21 -5.26 -24.24
N LEU A 324 -3.89 -4.50 -23.19
CA LEU A 324 -2.57 -3.88 -23.01
C LEU A 324 -1.47 -4.94 -22.90
N LEU A 325 -1.70 -6.01 -22.12
CA LEU A 325 -0.73 -7.10 -21.95
C LEU A 325 -0.55 -7.90 -23.26
N THR A 326 -1.62 -8.11 -24.02
CA THR A 326 -1.59 -8.77 -25.33
C THR A 326 -0.80 -7.94 -26.34
N TYR A 327 -1.00 -6.63 -26.35
CA TYR A 327 -0.18 -5.71 -27.13
C TYR A 327 1.29 -5.84 -26.75
N LEU A 328 1.60 -5.77 -25.45
CA LEU A 328 2.95 -5.95 -24.95
C LEU A 328 3.55 -7.29 -25.40
N GLU A 329 2.85 -8.42 -25.27
CA GLU A 329 3.31 -9.75 -25.71
C GLU A 329 3.74 -9.75 -27.18
N ASN A 330 2.97 -9.10 -28.06
CA ASN A 330 3.18 -9.07 -29.51
C ASN A 330 4.31 -8.13 -29.98
N ILE A 331 4.83 -7.26 -29.10
CA ILE A 331 6.01 -6.43 -29.43
C ILE A 331 7.23 -7.35 -29.58
N PRO A 332 7.98 -7.27 -30.70
CA PRO A 332 9.20 -8.04 -30.88
C PRO A 332 10.21 -7.78 -29.77
N LYS A 333 10.79 -8.86 -29.22
CA LYS A 333 11.76 -8.81 -28.12
C LYS A 333 12.99 -9.62 -28.45
N GLU A 334 14.15 -9.11 -28.04
CA GLU A 334 15.42 -9.83 -28.14
C GLU A 334 15.54 -10.90 -27.04
N ASP A 335 15.03 -10.61 -25.83
CA ASP A 335 15.02 -11.53 -24.69
C ASP A 335 13.58 -11.89 -24.30
N PRO A 336 13.17 -13.17 -24.38
CA PRO A 336 11.86 -13.64 -23.91
C PRO A 336 11.52 -13.26 -22.46
N LYS A 337 12.52 -13.03 -21.60
CA LYS A 337 12.33 -12.58 -20.20
C LYS A 337 11.61 -11.24 -20.10
N GLN A 338 11.67 -10.42 -21.14
CA GLN A 338 10.93 -9.16 -21.20
C GLN A 338 9.39 -9.37 -21.21
N ASN A 339 8.89 -10.60 -21.40
CA ASN A 339 7.47 -10.95 -21.29
C ASN A 339 7.04 -11.45 -19.90
N ILE A 340 7.94 -11.66 -18.93
CA ILE A 340 7.62 -12.28 -17.63
C ILE A 340 6.39 -11.62 -16.98
N GLY A 341 6.38 -10.28 -16.89
CA GLY A 341 5.26 -9.55 -16.29
C GLY A 341 3.96 -9.65 -17.09
N ALA A 342 4.04 -9.60 -18.42
CA ALA A 342 2.86 -9.71 -19.27
C ALA A 342 2.21 -11.09 -19.17
N PHE A 343 3.02 -12.16 -19.10
CA PHE A 343 2.52 -13.51 -18.89
C PHE A 343 1.91 -13.68 -17.50
N GLU A 344 2.60 -13.25 -16.44
CA GLU A 344 2.12 -13.41 -15.06
C GLU A 344 0.78 -12.70 -14.88
N PHE A 345 0.68 -11.45 -15.30
CA PHE A 345 -0.54 -10.64 -15.13
C PHE A 345 -1.69 -11.12 -16.02
N SER A 346 -1.39 -11.66 -17.21
CA SER A 346 -2.42 -12.31 -18.03
C SER A 346 -2.97 -13.55 -17.34
N GLY A 347 -2.08 -14.41 -16.80
CA GLY A 347 -2.48 -15.59 -16.00
C GLY A 347 -3.33 -15.21 -14.78
N LEU A 348 -2.96 -14.12 -14.12
CA LEU A 348 -3.72 -13.56 -13.01
C LEU A 348 -5.12 -13.08 -13.45
N ILE A 349 -5.23 -12.31 -14.54
CA ILE A 349 -6.53 -11.89 -15.08
C ILE A 349 -7.40 -13.10 -15.42
N TYR A 350 -6.86 -14.10 -16.14
CA TYR A 350 -7.63 -15.29 -16.50
C TYR A 350 -8.07 -16.11 -15.29
N THR A 351 -7.30 -16.08 -14.19
CA THR A 351 -7.71 -16.68 -12.91
C THR A 351 -8.99 -16.05 -12.38
N PHE A 352 -9.07 -14.72 -12.40
CA PHE A 352 -10.25 -13.97 -11.97
C PHE A 352 -11.42 -14.06 -12.94
N LEU A 353 -11.15 -14.17 -14.24
CA LEU A 353 -12.18 -14.40 -15.26
C LEU A 353 -12.74 -15.85 -15.23
N GLY A 354 -12.18 -16.73 -14.39
CA GLY A 354 -12.61 -18.12 -14.28
C GLY A 354 -12.13 -19.02 -15.42
N ASN A 355 -11.27 -18.53 -16.32
CA ASN A 355 -10.71 -19.31 -17.41
C ASN A 355 -9.44 -20.04 -16.95
N LYS A 356 -9.63 -21.15 -16.22
CA LYS A 356 -8.54 -21.93 -15.63
C LYS A 356 -7.53 -22.42 -16.69
N VAL A 357 -7.99 -22.83 -17.86
CA VAL A 357 -7.14 -23.34 -18.94
C VAL A 357 -6.16 -22.26 -19.40
N LYS A 358 -6.67 -21.06 -19.70
CA LYS A 358 -5.80 -19.92 -20.08
C LYS A 358 -4.92 -19.47 -18.92
N ALA A 359 -5.44 -19.44 -17.69
CA ALA A 359 -4.65 -19.06 -16.52
C ALA A 359 -3.42 -19.96 -16.37
N LYS A 360 -3.60 -21.29 -16.45
CA LYS A 360 -2.50 -22.26 -16.38
C LYS A 360 -1.50 -22.05 -17.51
N GLU A 361 -1.97 -21.92 -18.76
CA GLU A 361 -1.12 -21.66 -19.93
C GLU A 361 -0.19 -20.45 -19.70
N TYR A 362 -0.71 -19.34 -19.19
CA TYR A 362 0.09 -18.13 -18.97
C TYR A 362 1.05 -18.23 -17.77
N PHE A 363 0.67 -18.91 -16.69
CA PHE A 363 1.61 -19.14 -15.60
C PHE A 363 2.72 -20.11 -16.01
N GLU A 364 2.43 -21.13 -16.83
CA GLU A 364 3.44 -22.02 -17.40
C GLU A 364 4.42 -21.24 -18.29
N LYS A 365 3.91 -20.40 -19.21
CA LYS A 365 4.76 -19.45 -19.98
C LYS A 365 5.64 -18.60 -19.07
N THR A 366 5.10 -18.11 -17.94
CA THR A 366 5.87 -17.33 -16.97
C THR A 366 7.00 -18.16 -16.35
N LEU A 367 6.75 -19.41 -15.96
CA LEU A 367 7.76 -20.30 -15.40
C LEU A 367 8.86 -20.67 -16.40
N GLU A 368 8.54 -20.77 -17.70
CA GLU A 368 9.51 -21.07 -18.75
C GLU A 368 10.54 -19.95 -18.93
N VAL A 369 10.12 -18.68 -18.83
CA VAL A 369 11.01 -17.54 -19.05
C VAL A 369 11.57 -16.94 -17.75
N SER A 370 10.88 -17.08 -16.61
CA SER A 370 11.31 -16.47 -15.35
C SER A 370 12.44 -17.28 -14.69
N PRO A 371 13.54 -16.63 -14.27
CA PRO A 371 14.57 -17.30 -13.48
C PRO A 371 14.00 -17.87 -12.17
N ILE A 372 14.47 -19.07 -11.80
CA ILE A 372 14.08 -19.74 -10.55
C ILE A 372 14.44 -18.86 -9.36
N GLY A 373 13.50 -18.76 -8.40
CA GLY A 373 13.69 -18.04 -7.14
C GLY A 373 13.36 -16.54 -7.22
N ILE A 374 13.09 -16.00 -8.41
CA ILE A 374 12.57 -14.63 -8.56
C ILE A 374 11.08 -14.58 -8.18
N GLY A 375 10.59 -13.42 -7.75
CA GLY A 375 9.22 -13.21 -7.27
C GLY A 375 8.14 -13.72 -8.25
N ASN A 376 8.25 -13.40 -9.54
CA ASN A 376 7.27 -13.83 -10.55
C ASN A 376 7.23 -15.36 -10.69
N TYR A 377 8.38 -16.04 -10.65
CA TYR A 377 8.47 -17.50 -10.66
C TYR A 377 7.75 -18.11 -9.44
N ASN A 378 8.05 -17.60 -8.25
CA ASN A 378 7.49 -18.13 -7.00
C ASN A 378 5.97 -17.94 -6.92
N ARG A 379 5.46 -16.76 -7.31
CA ARG A 379 4.02 -16.48 -7.35
C ARG A 379 3.31 -17.33 -8.40
N SER A 380 3.85 -17.40 -9.61
CA SER A 380 3.26 -18.24 -10.67
C SER A 380 3.16 -19.71 -10.26
N LYS A 381 4.20 -20.23 -9.59
CA LYS A 381 4.21 -21.59 -9.06
C LYS A 381 3.14 -21.79 -7.97
N LEU A 382 2.96 -20.82 -7.08
CA LEU A 382 1.96 -20.86 -6.02
C LEU A 382 0.55 -20.86 -6.62
N VAL A 383 0.25 -19.96 -7.55
CA VAL A 383 -1.06 -19.89 -8.19
C VAL A 383 -1.35 -21.15 -9.01
N LEU A 384 -0.37 -21.68 -9.75
CA LEU A 384 -0.52 -22.96 -10.46
C LEU A 384 -0.85 -24.11 -9.52
N LYS A 385 -0.18 -24.19 -8.36
CA LYS A 385 -0.47 -25.21 -7.35
C LYS A 385 -1.92 -25.12 -6.88
N TYR A 386 -2.42 -23.91 -6.61
CA TYR A 386 -3.82 -23.69 -6.25
C TYR A 386 -4.77 -24.07 -7.39
N LEU A 387 -4.50 -23.64 -8.63
CA LEU A 387 -5.35 -23.98 -9.79
C LEU A 387 -5.43 -25.49 -10.05
N ASN A 388 -4.38 -26.24 -9.71
CA ASN A 388 -4.34 -27.70 -9.80
C ASN A 388 -5.05 -28.40 -8.62
N SER A 389 -5.22 -27.76 -7.46
CA SER A 389 -5.90 -28.37 -6.31
C SER A 389 -7.42 -28.25 -6.34
N ILE A 390 -7.96 -27.39 -7.21
CA ILE A 390 -9.40 -27.15 -7.40
C ILE A 390 -9.94 -27.76 -8.71
N GLU A 391 -9.22 -28.73 -9.25
CA GLU A 391 -9.68 -29.70 -10.26
C GLU A 391 -10.21 -30.95 -9.57
#